data_AF-A0A376NWM6-F1
#
_entry.id   AF-A0A376NWM6-F1
#
_cell.length_a   1.000
_cell.length_b   1.000
_cell.length_c   1.000
_cell.angle_alpha   90.00
_cell.angle_beta   90.00
_cell.angle_gamma   90.00
#
_symmetry.space_group_name_H-M   'P 1'
#
loop_
_entity.id
_entity.type
_entity.pdbx_description
1 polymer ?
#
loop_
_entity_poly.entity_id
_entity_poly.type
_entity_poly.pdbx_seq_one_letter_code
_entity_poly.pdbx_strand_id
1 'polypeptide(L)'
;MMNDSFCRIIAGEIQARPEQVDAAVRLLDEGNTVPFIARYRKEITGGLDDTQLRNLETRLSYLRELEERRQAILKSISEQGKLTDDLAKAINATLSKTELEDLYLPYKPKRRTRGQIAIEAGLEPLADLLWSDPSHTPEVAAAQYVDADKGVADTKAALDGARYILMERFAEDAALLAKVRDYLWKNAHLVSTVVSGKEEEGAKFRDYFDHHEPLSTVPSHRALAMFRGRNEGVLQLSLNADPQFDEPPKESYCEQIIMDHLGLRLNNAPADSWRKGVVSWTWRIKVLMHLETELMGTVRERAEDEAINVFARNLHDLLMAAPAGLRATMGLDPGLRTGVKVAVVDATGKLVATDTIYPHTGQAAKAAMTVAALCEKHNVELVAIGNGTASRETERFYLDVQKQFPKVTAQKVIVSEAGASVYSASELAAQEFPDLDVSLRGAVSIARRLQDPLAELVKIDPKSIGVGQYQHDVSQTQLARKLDAVVEDCVNAVGVDLNTASVPLLTRVAGLTRMMAQNIVAWRDENGQFQNRQQLLKVSRLGPKAFEQCAASCALTMVITRWTRLPSTRKPIRWWNAFWQQHSRH
;
A
#
# COMPACT_ATOMS: atom_id res chain seq x y z
N MET A 1 24.54 4.97 18.65
CA MET A 1 25.00 3.68 18.08
C MET A 1 23.96 3.04 17.16
N MET A 2 22.76 2.69 17.64
CA MET A 2 21.74 2.04 16.79
C MET A 2 21.18 2.96 15.69
N ASN A 3 20.82 4.21 16.04
CA ASN A 3 20.43 5.22 15.06
C ASN A 3 21.56 5.55 14.07
N ASP A 4 22.82 5.54 14.50
CA ASP A 4 23.96 5.81 13.60
C ASP A 4 24.11 4.73 12.51
N SER A 5 23.80 3.48 12.85
CA SER A 5 23.78 2.37 11.88
C SER A 5 22.65 2.54 10.86
N PHE A 6 21.43 2.84 11.33
CA PHE A 6 20.28 3.09 10.45
C PHE A 6 20.54 4.26 9.52
N CYS A 7 21.12 5.35 10.03
CA CYS A 7 21.42 6.53 9.23
C CYS A 7 22.37 6.22 8.08
N ARG A 8 23.38 5.36 8.30
CA ARG A 8 24.31 4.94 7.24
C ARG A 8 23.66 4.06 6.18
N ILE A 9 22.82 3.12 6.59
CA ILE A 9 22.09 2.22 5.67
C ILE A 9 21.17 3.07 4.78
N ILE A 10 20.32 3.88 5.40
CA ILE A 10 19.36 4.73 4.68
C ILE A 10 20.09 5.71 3.78
N ALA A 11 21.19 6.32 4.23
CA ALA A 11 21.99 7.25 3.44
C ALA A 11 22.47 6.64 2.11
N GLY A 12 22.94 5.39 2.13
CA GLY A 12 23.31 4.67 0.91
C GLY A 12 22.14 4.43 -0.02
N GLU A 13 20.97 4.07 0.52
CA GLU A 13 19.76 3.75 -0.26
C GLU A 13 19.12 5.00 -0.91
N ILE A 14 19.14 6.15 -0.24
CA ILE A 14 18.55 7.40 -0.77
C ILE A 14 19.57 8.35 -1.41
N GLN A 15 20.82 7.91 -1.55
CA GLN A 15 21.94 8.70 -2.08
C GLN A 15 22.14 10.03 -1.33
N ALA A 16 22.14 9.97 -0.01
CA ALA A 16 22.36 11.11 0.88
C ALA A 16 23.59 10.88 1.78
N ARG A 17 24.00 11.91 2.53
CA ARG A 17 25.03 11.77 3.57
C ARG A 17 24.39 11.32 4.89
N PRO A 18 25.06 10.48 5.72
CA PRO A 18 24.51 10.03 7.00
C PRO A 18 24.09 11.17 7.93
N GLU A 19 24.78 12.31 7.92
CA GLU A 19 24.43 13.48 8.74
C GLU A 19 23.09 14.11 8.32
N GLN A 20 22.77 14.06 7.02
CA GLN A 20 21.48 14.54 6.51
C GLN A 20 20.34 13.63 6.97
N VAL A 21 20.58 12.33 6.99
CA VAL A 21 19.62 11.34 7.48
C VAL A 21 19.41 11.48 8.98
N ASP A 22 20.47 11.58 9.78
CA ASP A 22 20.35 11.79 11.23
C ASP A 22 19.56 13.06 11.55
N ALA A 23 19.85 14.16 10.86
CA ALA A 23 19.12 15.41 11.01
C ALA A 23 17.62 15.26 10.68
N ALA A 24 17.29 14.56 9.59
CA ALA A 24 15.90 14.29 9.21
C ALA A 24 15.18 13.35 10.19
N VAL A 25 15.85 12.30 10.68
CA VAL A 25 15.32 11.36 11.69
C VAL A 25 14.96 12.10 12.97
N ARG A 26 15.83 12.98 13.47
CA ARG A 26 15.55 13.80 14.66
C ARG A 26 14.32 14.68 14.46
N LEU A 27 14.19 15.31 13.29
CA LEU A 27 13.02 16.13 12.98
C LEU A 27 11.74 15.30 12.94
N LEU A 28 11.77 14.09 12.36
CA LEU A 28 10.62 13.18 12.35
C LEU A 28 10.25 12.71 13.77
N ASP A 29 11.24 12.37 14.59
CA ASP A 29 11.02 11.94 15.99
C ASP A 29 10.50 13.07 16.88
N GLU A 30 10.84 14.32 16.57
CA GLU A 30 10.21 15.49 17.16
C GLU A 30 8.76 15.69 16.72
N GLY A 31 8.26 14.92 15.74
CA GLY A 31 6.90 15.02 15.21
C GLY A 31 6.73 16.10 14.13
N ASN A 32 7.81 16.49 13.45
CA ASN A 32 7.69 17.30 12.24
C ASN A 32 7.23 16.43 11.07
N THR A 33 6.36 16.96 10.20
CA THR A 33 5.88 16.21 9.03
C THR A 33 6.88 16.28 7.87
N VAL A 34 6.82 15.32 6.94
CA VAL A 34 7.66 15.33 5.73
C VAL A 34 7.52 16.63 4.92
N PRO A 35 6.30 17.12 4.58
CA PRO A 35 6.14 18.39 3.87
C PRO A 35 6.76 19.58 4.61
N PHE A 36 6.70 19.58 5.95
CA PHE A 36 7.31 20.63 6.75
C PHE A 36 8.83 20.58 6.68
N ILE A 37 9.43 19.40 6.82
CA ILE A 37 10.88 19.19 6.77
C ILE A 37 11.42 19.58 5.39
N ALA A 38 10.83 19.01 4.33
CA ALA A 38 11.21 19.23 2.95
C ALA A 38 11.25 20.71 2.58
N ARG A 39 10.40 21.53 3.21
CA ARG A 39 10.22 22.93 2.84
C ARG A 39 10.92 23.93 3.75
N TYR A 40 10.88 23.70 5.07
CA TYR A 40 11.31 24.68 6.07
C TYR A 40 12.53 24.24 6.88
N ARG A 41 13.03 23.02 6.64
CA ARG A 41 14.22 22.48 7.30
C ARG A 41 15.28 22.03 6.30
N LYS A 42 15.22 22.51 5.05
CA LYS A 42 16.21 22.24 3.99
C LYS A 42 17.66 22.44 4.44
N GLU A 43 17.94 23.55 5.13
CA GLU A 43 19.29 23.84 5.61
C GLU A 43 19.77 22.81 6.64
N ILE A 44 18.87 22.31 7.49
CA ILE A 44 19.18 21.33 8.53
C ILE A 44 19.40 19.94 7.92
N THR A 45 18.60 19.58 6.92
CA THR A 45 18.73 18.29 6.21
C THR A 45 19.72 18.34 5.04
N GLY A 46 20.36 19.47 4.78
CA GLY A 46 21.23 19.65 3.62
C GLY A 46 20.52 19.51 2.27
N GLY A 47 19.21 19.77 2.22
CA GLY A 47 18.43 19.84 0.98
C GLY A 47 17.74 18.55 0.55
N LEU A 48 17.47 17.60 1.46
CA LEU A 48 16.65 16.42 1.13
C LEU A 48 15.27 16.83 0.59
N ASP A 49 14.89 16.24 -0.54
CA ASP A 49 13.57 16.46 -1.15
C ASP A 49 12.48 15.55 -0.56
N ASP A 50 11.22 15.80 -0.95
CA ASP A 50 10.06 15.03 -0.48
C ASP A 50 10.19 13.53 -0.78
N THR A 51 10.73 13.15 -1.94
CA THR A 51 10.88 11.72 -2.31
C THR A 51 11.91 11.04 -1.40
N GLN A 52 13.05 11.69 -1.18
CA GLN A 52 14.09 11.19 -0.28
C GLN A 52 13.57 11.07 1.16
N LEU A 53 12.82 12.07 1.64
CA LEU A 53 12.25 12.06 2.99
C LEU A 53 11.15 10.99 3.17
N ARG A 54 10.30 10.76 2.17
CA ARG A 54 9.31 9.67 2.20
C ARG A 54 9.96 8.28 2.18
N ASN A 55 11.02 8.11 1.39
CA ASN A 55 11.80 6.87 1.37
C ASN A 55 12.52 6.64 2.70
N LEU A 56 13.11 7.69 3.27
CA LEU A 56 13.72 7.68 4.61
C LEU A 56 12.71 7.28 5.67
N GLU A 57 11.54 7.90 5.71
CA GLU A 57 10.48 7.59 6.69
C GLU A 57 10.04 6.13 6.61
N THR A 58 9.81 5.63 5.38
CA THR A 58 9.41 4.24 5.14
C THR A 58 10.50 3.27 5.60
N ARG A 59 11.75 3.53 5.22
CA ARG A 59 12.89 2.67 5.56
C ARG A 59 13.19 2.69 7.05
N LEU A 60 13.10 3.86 7.69
CA LEU A 60 13.27 4.01 9.13
C LEU A 60 12.25 3.18 9.89
N SER A 61 10.98 3.18 9.47
CA SER A 61 9.93 2.32 10.04
C SER A 61 10.31 0.84 9.94
N TYR A 62 10.72 0.39 8.74
CA TYR A 62 11.13 -0.99 8.53
C TYR A 62 12.29 -1.41 9.43
N LEU A 63 13.35 -0.58 9.52
CA LEU A 63 14.54 -0.89 10.32
C LEU A 63 14.24 -0.91 11.82
N ARG A 64 13.34 -0.03 12.30
CA ARG A 64 12.84 -0.04 13.68
C ARG A 64 12.07 -1.32 13.99
N GLU A 65 11.16 -1.74 13.11
CA GLU A 65 10.42 -3.00 13.27
C GLU A 65 11.35 -4.23 13.23
N LEU A 66 12.34 -4.23 12.33
CA LEU A 66 13.35 -5.29 12.26
C LEU A 66 14.14 -5.39 13.56
N GLU A 67 14.54 -4.26 14.13
CA GLU A 67 15.27 -4.20 15.40
C GLU A 67 14.43 -4.66 16.58
N GLU A 68 13.18 -4.20 16.69
CA GLU A 68 12.27 -4.67 17.73
C GLU A 68 12.10 -6.19 17.67
N ARG A 69 11.92 -6.72 16.45
CA ARG A 69 11.83 -8.16 16.23
C ARG A 69 13.13 -8.89 16.57
N ARG A 70 14.28 -8.32 16.21
CA ARG A 70 15.62 -8.86 16.54
C ARG A 70 15.79 -9.00 18.04
N GLN A 71 15.46 -7.96 18.81
CA GLN A 71 15.57 -8.00 20.27
C GLN A 71 14.64 -9.05 20.89
N ALA A 72 13.41 -9.18 20.38
CA ALA A 72 12.48 -10.22 20.83
C ALA A 72 13.02 -11.64 20.57
N ILE A 73 13.61 -11.87 19.40
CA ILE A 73 14.23 -13.16 19.03
C ILE A 73 15.45 -13.47 19.91
N LEU A 74 16.37 -12.52 20.06
CA LEU A 74 17.55 -12.68 20.93
C LEU A 74 17.14 -13.05 22.36
N LYS A 75 16.15 -12.35 22.91
CA LYS A 75 15.60 -12.64 24.24
C LYS A 75 15.02 -14.07 24.31
N SER A 76 14.19 -14.46 23.35
CA SER A 76 13.56 -15.78 23.33
C SER A 76 14.58 -16.93 23.25
N ILE A 77 15.65 -16.77 22.46
CA ILE A 77 16.71 -17.77 22.33
C ILE A 77 17.58 -17.81 23.60
N SER A 78 17.86 -16.63 24.19
CA SER A 78 18.61 -16.52 25.45
C SER A 78 17.88 -17.17 26.61
N GLU A 79 16.55 -17.01 26.72
CA GLU A 79 15.72 -17.63 27.75
C GLU A 79 15.72 -19.17 27.66
N GLN A 80 15.98 -19.73 26.48
CA GLN A 80 16.15 -21.17 26.26
C GLN A 80 17.57 -21.66 26.56
N GLY A 81 18.52 -20.77 26.87
CA GLY A 81 19.93 -21.11 27.06
C GLY A 81 20.64 -21.57 25.78
N LYS A 82 20.09 -21.24 24.60
CA LYS A 82 20.60 -21.71 23.29
C LYS A 82 21.31 -20.62 22.49
N LEU A 83 21.47 -19.41 23.04
CA LEU A 83 22.08 -18.28 22.34
C LEU A 83 23.61 -18.40 22.38
N THR A 84 24.20 -18.91 21.29
CA THR A 84 25.66 -18.94 21.11
C THR A 84 26.18 -17.60 20.59
N ASP A 85 27.47 -17.32 20.78
CA ASP A 85 28.11 -16.09 20.29
C ASP A 85 28.00 -15.94 18.77
N ASP A 86 28.13 -17.05 18.03
CA ASP A 86 28.05 -17.03 16.56
C ASP A 86 26.61 -16.79 16.07
N LEU A 87 25.62 -17.37 16.74
CA LEU A 87 24.21 -17.10 16.46
C LEU A 87 23.85 -15.65 16.78
N ALA A 88 24.32 -15.13 17.92
CA ALA A 88 24.12 -13.74 18.29
C ALA A 88 24.74 -12.79 17.26
N LYS A 89 25.95 -13.08 16.76
CA LYS A 89 26.58 -12.30 15.67
C LYS A 89 25.74 -12.34 14.39
N ALA A 90 25.27 -13.52 13.96
CA ALA A 90 24.45 -13.66 12.76
C ALA A 90 23.13 -12.85 12.86
N ILE A 91 22.42 -12.98 13.99
CA ILE A 91 21.16 -12.24 14.25
C ILE A 91 21.38 -10.72 14.28
N ASN A 92 22.50 -10.26 14.83
CA ASN A 92 22.83 -8.83 14.85
C ASN A 92 23.27 -8.29 13.49
N ALA A 93 23.85 -9.13 12.63
CA ALA A 93 24.34 -8.72 11.31
C ALA A 93 23.25 -8.64 10.23
N THR A 94 22.19 -9.45 10.34
CA THR A 94 21.17 -9.51 9.28
C THR A 94 20.34 -8.21 9.17
N LEU A 95 20.08 -7.81 7.92
CA LEU A 95 19.20 -6.70 7.54
C LEU A 95 17.88 -7.17 6.91
N SER A 96 17.65 -8.49 6.85
CA SER A 96 16.47 -9.10 6.25
C SER A 96 15.56 -9.67 7.32
N LYS A 97 14.29 -9.29 7.32
CA LYS A 97 13.27 -9.90 8.19
C LYS A 97 13.15 -11.41 7.94
N THR A 98 13.30 -11.85 6.69
CA THR A 98 13.24 -13.28 6.32
C THR A 98 14.40 -14.06 6.92
N GLU A 99 15.64 -13.60 6.71
CA GLU A 99 16.82 -14.27 7.26
C GLU A 99 16.81 -14.27 8.80
N LEU A 100 16.31 -13.18 9.41
CA LEU A 100 16.10 -13.11 10.84
C LEU A 100 15.11 -14.17 11.35
N GLU A 101 14.01 -14.41 10.63
CA GLU A 101 13.07 -15.49 10.98
C GLU A 101 13.67 -16.87 10.73
N ASP A 102 14.45 -17.07 9.65
CA ASP A 102 15.14 -18.34 9.36
C ASP A 102 16.08 -18.73 10.51
N LEU A 103 16.90 -17.78 10.99
CA LEU A 103 17.79 -17.98 12.15
C LEU A 103 17.02 -18.31 13.44
N TYR A 104 15.77 -17.89 13.53
CA TYR A 104 14.90 -18.15 14.68
C TYR A 104 14.10 -19.46 14.58
N LEU A 105 13.92 -20.03 13.38
CA LEU A 105 13.09 -21.23 13.16
C LEU A 105 13.39 -22.40 14.12
N PRO A 106 14.65 -22.76 14.42
CA PRO A 106 14.96 -23.85 15.35
C PRO A 106 14.50 -23.62 16.79
N TYR A 107 14.35 -22.35 17.19
CA TYR A 107 14.09 -21.91 18.56
C TYR A 107 12.65 -21.43 18.76
N LYS A 108 11.90 -21.26 17.68
CA LYS A 108 10.50 -20.85 17.72
C LYS A 108 9.68 -21.91 18.46
N PRO A 109 8.85 -21.54 19.46
CA PRO A 109 7.97 -22.48 20.14
C PRO A 109 7.03 -23.18 19.14
N LYS A 110 7.00 -24.51 19.14
CA LYS A 110 6.22 -25.32 18.20
C LYS A 110 5.14 -26.11 18.92
N ARG A 111 4.05 -26.38 18.20
CA ARG A 111 3.11 -27.44 18.56
C ARG A 111 3.86 -28.78 18.49
N ARG A 112 3.42 -29.77 19.27
CA ARG A 112 4.00 -31.13 19.29
C ARG A 112 3.99 -31.74 17.87
N THR A 113 5.13 -31.69 17.18
CA THR A 113 5.30 -32.17 15.79
C THR A 113 5.56 -33.68 15.75
N ARG A 114 5.51 -34.29 14.56
CA ARG A 114 5.89 -35.71 14.40
C ARG A 114 7.36 -35.94 14.78
N GLY A 115 8.25 -34.99 14.47
CA GLY A 115 9.65 -35.05 14.91
C GLY A 115 9.78 -34.98 16.43
N GLN A 116 9.08 -34.05 17.09
CA GLN A 116 9.09 -33.95 18.55
C GLN A 116 8.53 -35.20 19.25
N ILE A 117 7.45 -35.78 18.71
CA ILE A 117 6.90 -37.06 19.21
C ILE A 117 7.94 -38.17 19.08
N ALA A 118 8.67 -38.23 17.96
CA ALA A 118 9.73 -39.21 17.75
C ALA A 118 10.92 -39.00 18.70
N ILE A 119 11.31 -37.75 18.99
CA ILE A 119 12.34 -37.42 20.00
C ILE A 119 11.89 -37.89 21.39
N GLU A 120 10.65 -37.58 21.80
CA GLU A 120 10.07 -38.02 23.07
C GLU A 120 9.96 -39.55 23.18
N ALA A 121 9.74 -40.25 22.05
CA ALA A 121 9.76 -41.70 21.97
C ALA A 121 11.19 -42.31 22.01
N GLY A 122 12.23 -41.47 21.99
CA GLY A 122 13.63 -41.90 22.06
C GLY A 122 14.24 -42.30 20.72
N LEU A 123 13.70 -41.82 19.59
CA LEU A 123 14.17 -42.17 18.24
C LEU A 123 15.32 -41.27 17.72
N GLU A 124 15.71 -40.24 18.46
CA GLU A 124 16.80 -39.34 18.04
C GLU A 124 18.15 -40.07 17.85
N PRO A 125 18.58 -40.98 18.76
CA PRO A 125 19.82 -41.73 18.55
C PRO A 125 19.79 -42.62 17.29
N LEU A 126 18.62 -43.16 16.91
CA LEU A 126 18.45 -43.90 15.65
C LEU A 126 18.65 -43.00 14.44
N ALA A 127 18.06 -41.80 14.47
CA ALA A 127 18.21 -40.81 13.40
C ALA A 127 19.67 -40.40 13.22
N ASP A 128 20.37 -40.11 14.31
CA ASP A 128 21.77 -39.71 14.29
C ASP A 128 22.69 -40.85 13.83
N LEU A 129 22.45 -42.09 14.29
CA LEU A 129 23.21 -43.27 13.88
C LEU A 129 23.10 -43.50 12.37
N LEU A 130 21.87 -43.59 11.85
CA LEU A 130 21.66 -43.88 10.42
C LEU A 130 22.11 -42.75 9.50
N TRP A 131 22.13 -41.51 10.00
CA TRP A 131 22.66 -40.38 9.23
C TRP A 131 24.19 -40.37 9.18
N SER A 132 24.84 -40.56 10.33
CA SER A 132 26.30 -40.44 10.50
C SER A 132 27.08 -41.68 10.07
N ASP A 133 26.55 -42.89 10.29
CA ASP A 133 27.18 -44.14 9.89
C ASP A 133 26.27 -44.95 8.95
N PRO A 134 26.49 -44.83 7.63
CA PRO A 134 25.63 -45.49 6.67
C PRO A 134 25.89 -46.99 6.46
N SER A 135 26.89 -47.55 7.15
CA SER A 135 27.16 -48.98 7.10
C SER A 135 26.07 -49.82 7.78
N HIS A 136 25.23 -49.20 8.62
CA HIS A 136 24.14 -49.85 9.32
C HIS A 136 22.94 -50.11 8.41
N THR A 137 22.38 -51.32 8.47
CA THR A 137 21.10 -51.64 7.83
C THR A 137 19.95 -50.98 8.62
N PRO A 138 19.17 -50.07 8.01
CA PRO A 138 18.14 -49.30 8.71
C PRO A 138 17.15 -50.16 9.52
N GLU A 139 16.65 -51.24 8.94
CA GLU A 139 15.65 -52.12 9.56
C GLU A 139 16.20 -52.84 10.79
N VAL A 140 17.48 -53.21 10.76
CA VAL A 140 18.15 -53.88 11.89
C VAL A 140 18.40 -52.91 13.02
N ALA A 141 18.92 -51.71 12.71
CA ALA A 141 19.11 -50.66 13.70
C ALA A 141 17.79 -50.23 14.34
N ALA A 142 16.72 -50.09 13.54
CA ALA A 142 15.40 -49.68 13.99
C ALA A 142 14.71 -50.70 14.92
N ALA A 143 15.05 -51.99 14.83
CA ALA A 143 14.45 -53.03 15.66
C ALA A 143 14.66 -52.80 17.16
N GLN A 144 15.77 -52.15 17.55
CA GLN A 144 16.08 -51.83 18.95
C GLN A 144 15.22 -50.70 19.53
N TYR A 145 14.49 -49.98 18.67
CA TYR A 145 13.71 -48.80 19.03
C TYR A 145 12.19 -49.06 18.93
N VAL A 146 11.77 -50.30 18.65
CA VAL A 146 10.35 -50.67 18.62
C VAL A 146 9.83 -50.75 20.05
N ASP A 147 8.85 -49.91 20.35
CA ASP A 147 8.27 -49.75 21.68
C ASP A 147 6.82 -49.26 21.51
N ALA A 148 5.88 -50.22 21.56
CA ALA A 148 4.46 -49.94 21.35
C ALA A 148 3.89 -48.98 22.42
N ASP A 149 4.42 -49.01 23.64
CA ASP A 149 3.99 -48.14 24.74
C ASP A 149 4.39 -46.68 24.51
N LYS A 150 5.47 -46.45 23.74
CA LYS A 150 5.89 -45.12 23.26
C LYS A 150 5.28 -44.74 21.90
N GLY A 151 4.36 -45.55 21.37
CA GLY A 151 3.70 -45.31 20.09
C GLY A 151 4.52 -45.72 18.86
N VAL A 152 5.58 -46.53 19.04
CA VAL A 152 6.43 -47.04 17.96
C VAL A 152 6.10 -48.52 17.72
N ALA A 153 5.10 -48.78 16.89
CA ALA A 153 4.51 -50.12 16.74
C ALA A 153 5.40 -51.13 16.01
N ASP A 154 6.25 -50.68 15.09
CA ASP A 154 7.11 -51.53 14.28
C ASP A 154 8.37 -50.77 13.80
N THR A 155 9.27 -51.48 13.11
CA THR A 155 10.51 -50.90 12.56
C THR A 155 10.25 -49.79 11.56
N LYS A 156 9.14 -49.86 10.81
CA LYS A 156 8.73 -48.82 9.87
C LYS A 156 8.36 -47.53 10.61
N ALA A 157 7.60 -47.62 11.70
CA ALA A 157 7.25 -46.49 12.55
C ALA A 157 8.50 -45.84 13.16
N ALA A 158 9.47 -46.65 13.60
CA ALA A 158 10.75 -46.15 14.10
C ALA A 158 11.53 -45.38 13.02
N LEU A 159 11.64 -45.94 11.81
CA LEU A 159 12.33 -45.29 10.68
C LEU A 159 11.61 -44.04 10.16
N ASP A 160 10.28 -44.03 10.16
CA ASP A 160 9.48 -42.85 9.80
C ASP A 160 9.63 -41.75 10.85
N GLY A 161 9.63 -42.10 12.15
CA GLY A 161 9.93 -41.18 13.25
C GLY A 161 11.32 -40.57 13.13
N ALA A 162 12.35 -41.40 12.93
CA ALA A 162 13.72 -40.93 12.70
C ALA A 162 13.83 -40.03 11.45
N ARG A 163 13.10 -40.34 10.38
CA ARG A 163 13.02 -39.48 9.18
C ARG A 163 12.45 -38.11 9.52
N TYR A 164 11.36 -38.04 10.29
CA TYR A 164 10.75 -36.76 10.68
C TYR A 164 11.70 -35.89 11.50
N ILE A 165 12.50 -36.48 12.39
CA ILE A 165 13.53 -35.75 13.16
C ILE A 165 14.51 -35.06 12.20
N LEU A 166 15.09 -35.81 11.26
CA LEU A 166 16.05 -35.24 10.30
C LEU A 166 15.41 -34.23 9.34
N MET A 167 14.20 -34.51 8.85
CA MET A 167 13.46 -33.57 7.99
C MET A 167 13.24 -32.22 8.66
N GLU A 168 12.87 -32.21 9.94
CA GLU A 168 12.67 -30.97 10.69
C GLU A 168 14.00 -30.27 10.96
N ARG A 169 15.05 -31.02 11.33
CA ARG A 169 16.39 -30.47 11.53
C ARG A 169 16.94 -29.78 10.27
N PHE A 170 16.77 -30.41 9.10
CA PHE A 170 17.28 -29.88 7.83
C PHE A 170 16.42 -28.72 7.30
N ALA A 171 15.10 -28.80 7.42
CA ALA A 171 14.20 -27.76 6.93
C ALA A 171 14.26 -26.45 7.75
N GLU A 172 14.98 -26.44 8.86
CA GLU A 172 15.18 -25.28 9.75
C GLU A 172 16.62 -24.75 9.71
N ASP A 173 17.48 -25.32 8.84
CA ASP A 173 18.81 -24.78 8.59
C ASP A 173 18.71 -23.52 7.72
N ALA A 174 19.00 -22.37 8.33
CA ALA A 174 18.92 -21.06 7.69
C ALA A 174 19.83 -20.95 6.45
N ALA A 175 21.03 -21.53 6.48
CA ALA A 175 21.96 -21.48 5.37
C ALA A 175 21.54 -22.41 4.23
N LEU A 176 20.86 -23.52 4.52
CA LEU A 176 20.23 -24.35 3.49
C LEU A 176 19.05 -23.63 2.83
N LEU A 177 18.13 -23.09 3.65
CA LEU A 177 16.97 -22.34 3.14
C LEU A 177 17.41 -21.18 2.24
N ALA A 178 18.44 -20.43 2.63
CA ALA A 178 18.99 -19.35 1.81
C ALA A 178 19.48 -19.83 0.43
N LYS A 179 20.20 -20.96 0.36
CA LYS A 179 20.68 -21.52 -0.93
C LYS A 179 19.53 -21.97 -1.82
N VAL A 180 18.56 -22.68 -1.26
CA VAL A 180 17.40 -23.18 -2.02
C VAL A 180 16.52 -22.02 -2.48
N ARG A 181 16.28 -21.03 -1.61
CA ARG A 181 15.55 -19.80 -1.95
C ARG A 181 16.19 -19.03 -3.09
N ASP A 182 17.50 -18.83 -3.07
CA ASP A 182 18.24 -18.16 -4.16
C ASP A 182 18.10 -18.91 -5.48
N TYR A 183 18.20 -20.24 -5.45
CA TYR A 183 17.98 -21.08 -6.63
C TYR A 183 16.55 -20.93 -7.17
N LEU A 184 15.55 -21.07 -6.30
CA LEU A 184 14.13 -20.99 -6.70
C LEU A 184 13.78 -19.61 -7.25
N TRP A 185 14.23 -18.54 -6.63
CA TRP A 185 13.99 -17.19 -7.13
C TRP A 185 14.50 -17.01 -8.57
N LYS A 186 15.69 -17.54 -8.87
CA LYS A 186 16.33 -17.40 -10.19
C LYS A 186 15.75 -18.33 -11.24
N ASN A 187 15.38 -19.55 -10.88
CA ASN A 187 15.11 -20.63 -11.85
C ASN A 187 13.68 -21.15 -11.84
N ALA A 188 12.93 -20.97 -10.75
CA ALA A 188 11.58 -21.55 -10.67
C ALA A 188 10.56 -20.76 -11.49
N HIS A 189 9.53 -21.45 -11.95
CA HIS A 189 8.37 -20.85 -12.59
C HIS A 189 7.18 -20.77 -11.62
N LEU A 190 6.47 -19.65 -11.66
CA LEU A 190 5.11 -19.56 -11.13
C LEU A 190 4.19 -20.27 -12.13
N VAL A 191 3.45 -21.26 -11.63
CA VAL A 191 2.48 -22.03 -12.42
C VAL A 191 1.07 -21.69 -11.93
N SER A 192 0.18 -21.41 -12.88
CA SER A 192 -1.24 -21.18 -12.65
C SER A 192 -2.06 -22.17 -13.46
N THR A 193 -2.95 -22.89 -12.79
CA THR A 193 -3.89 -23.81 -13.41
C THR A 193 -5.32 -23.55 -12.98
N VAL A 194 -6.30 -23.83 -13.85
CA VAL A 194 -7.71 -23.77 -13.48
C VAL A 194 -8.08 -24.93 -12.56
N VAL A 195 -8.89 -24.64 -11.54
CA VAL A 195 -9.52 -25.68 -10.72
C VAL A 195 -10.57 -26.38 -11.57
N SER A 196 -10.45 -27.71 -11.69
CA SER A 196 -11.37 -28.55 -12.48
C SER A 196 -12.83 -28.23 -12.16
N GLY A 197 -13.62 -27.93 -13.20
CA GLY A 197 -15.06 -27.61 -13.07
C GLY A 197 -15.38 -26.13 -12.86
N LYS A 198 -14.37 -25.25 -12.82
CA LYS A 198 -14.55 -23.78 -12.70
C LYS A 198 -14.21 -23.00 -13.97
N GLU A 199 -14.11 -23.66 -15.11
CA GLU A 199 -13.69 -23.06 -16.38
C GLU A 199 -14.68 -22.01 -16.89
N GLU A 200 -15.99 -22.24 -16.72
CA GLU A 200 -17.02 -21.28 -17.12
C GLU A 200 -17.13 -20.10 -16.14
N GLU A 201 -17.15 -20.38 -14.82
CA GLU A 201 -17.15 -19.36 -13.76
C GLU A 201 -15.91 -18.44 -13.86
N GLY A 202 -14.78 -19.05 -14.21
CA GLY A 202 -13.47 -18.44 -14.31
C GLY A 202 -13.16 -17.73 -15.63
N ALA A 203 -14.14 -17.52 -16.53
CA ALA A 203 -13.86 -17.04 -17.90
C ALA A 203 -13.00 -15.77 -17.98
N LYS A 204 -13.06 -14.90 -16.96
CA LYS A 204 -12.22 -13.68 -16.84
C LYS A 204 -10.74 -13.94 -16.55
N PHE A 205 -10.38 -15.16 -16.13
CA PHE A 205 -9.01 -15.61 -15.85
C PHE A 205 -8.50 -16.61 -16.90
N ARG A 206 -9.15 -16.71 -18.06
CA ARG A 206 -8.83 -17.69 -19.11
C ARG A 206 -7.36 -17.69 -19.52
N ASP A 207 -6.74 -16.51 -19.57
CA ASP A 207 -5.32 -16.35 -19.89
C ASP A 207 -4.38 -17.04 -18.88
N TYR A 208 -4.90 -17.43 -17.71
CA TYR A 208 -4.14 -18.04 -16.60
C TYR A 208 -4.59 -19.48 -16.28
N PHE A 209 -5.38 -20.12 -17.13
CA PHE A 209 -5.87 -21.50 -16.90
C PHE A 209 -4.80 -22.58 -17.06
N ASP A 210 -3.76 -22.30 -17.84
CA ASP A 210 -2.54 -23.11 -17.97
C ASP A 210 -1.40 -22.16 -18.34
N HIS A 211 -0.87 -21.47 -17.31
CA HIS A 211 0.12 -20.41 -17.49
C HIS A 211 1.35 -20.64 -16.63
N HIS A 212 2.52 -20.42 -17.22
CA HIS A 212 3.82 -20.70 -16.64
C HIS A 212 4.76 -19.54 -16.96
N GLU A 213 5.37 -18.93 -15.95
CA GLU A 213 6.35 -17.86 -16.18
C GLU A 213 7.43 -17.77 -15.08
N PRO A 214 8.62 -17.22 -15.38
CA PRO A 214 9.70 -17.11 -14.38
C PRO A 214 9.29 -16.30 -13.16
N LEU A 215 9.45 -16.88 -11.97
CA LEU A 215 9.02 -16.32 -10.69
C LEU A 215 9.62 -14.91 -10.43
N SER A 216 10.92 -14.75 -10.68
CA SER A 216 11.62 -13.49 -10.42
C SER A 216 11.18 -12.33 -11.32
N THR A 217 10.56 -12.58 -12.47
CA THR A 217 10.21 -11.53 -13.44
C THR A 217 8.71 -11.39 -13.70
N VAL A 218 7.86 -12.05 -12.90
CA VAL A 218 6.40 -11.92 -13.02
C VAL A 218 5.98 -10.45 -12.90
N PRO A 219 5.31 -9.88 -13.93
CA PRO A 219 4.80 -8.51 -13.86
C PRO A 219 3.70 -8.35 -12.82
N SER A 220 3.64 -7.19 -12.17
CA SER A 220 2.68 -6.89 -11.10
C SER A 220 1.22 -7.21 -11.48
N HIS A 221 0.74 -6.74 -12.63
CA HIS A 221 -0.65 -6.93 -13.05
C HIS A 221 -1.02 -8.41 -13.26
N ARG A 222 -0.10 -9.24 -13.77
CA ARG A 222 -0.33 -10.70 -13.94
C ARG A 222 -0.33 -11.41 -12.60
N ALA A 223 0.63 -11.09 -11.73
CA ALA A 223 0.67 -11.63 -10.37
C ALA A 223 -0.63 -11.34 -9.61
N LEU A 224 -1.10 -10.09 -9.61
CA LEU A 224 -2.34 -9.70 -8.95
C LEU A 224 -3.57 -10.40 -9.55
N ALA A 225 -3.64 -10.55 -10.89
CA ALA A 225 -4.71 -11.28 -11.54
C ALA A 225 -4.73 -12.77 -11.13
N MET A 226 -3.57 -13.42 -11.11
CA MET A 226 -3.40 -14.81 -10.67
C MET A 226 -3.77 -14.99 -9.19
N PHE A 227 -3.28 -14.12 -8.29
CA PHE A 227 -3.64 -14.17 -6.87
C PHE A 227 -5.11 -13.92 -6.63
N ARG A 228 -5.74 -13.02 -7.40
CA ARG A 228 -7.19 -12.82 -7.36
C ARG A 228 -7.94 -14.08 -7.79
N GLY A 229 -7.55 -14.70 -8.89
CA GLY A 229 -8.15 -15.96 -9.34
C GLY A 229 -8.01 -17.09 -8.30
N ARG A 230 -6.87 -17.14 -7.59
CA ARG A 230 -6.68 -18.04 -6.44
C ARG A 230 -7.61 -17.71 -5.27
N ASN A 231 -7.75 -16.45 -4.90
CA ASN A 231 -8.60 -16.02 -3.78
C ASN A 231 -10.09 -16.23 -4.06
N GLU A 232 -10.51 -16.08 -5.32
CA GLU A 232 -11.86 -16.44 -5.79
C GLU A 232 -12.04 -17.97 -5.96
N GLY A 233 -10.97 -18.74 -5.74
CA GLY A 233 -10.97 -20.20 -5.78
C GLY A 233 -11.10 -20.79 -7.19
N VAL A 234 -10.82 -20.01 -8.24
CA VAL A 234 -10.87 -20.43 -9.66
C VAL A 234 -9.52 -20.98 -10.12
N LEU A 235 -8.42 -20.40 -9.65
CA LEU A 235 -7.06 -20.80 -10.01
C LEU A 235 -6.36 -21.50 -8.85
N GLN A 236 -5.47 -22.43 -9.17
CA GLN A 236 -4.47 -22.97 -8.28
C GLN A 236 -3.10 -22.44 -8.71
N LEU A 237 -2.34 -21.92 -7.73
CA LEU A 237 -0.97 -21.47 -7.96
C LEU A 237 0.00 -22.41 -7.27
N SER A 238 1.09 -22.73 -7.95
CA SER A 238 2.19 -23.53 -7.41
C SER A 238 3.53 -23.04 -7.96
N LEU A 239 4.61 -23.51 -7.36
CA LEU A 239 5.97 -23.25 -7.81
C LEU A 239 6.55 -24.49 -8.48
N ASN A 240 6.94 -24.36 -9.76
CA ASN A 240 7.71 -25.38 -10.45
C ASN A 240 9.21 -25.09 -10.30
N ALA A 241 9.89 -25.87 -9.46
CA ALA A 241 11.32 -25.73 -9.18
C ALA A 241 12.24 -26.19 -10.31
N ASP A 242 11.72 -27.01 -11.24
CA ASP A 242 12.50 -27.61 -12.32
C ASP A 242 11.77 -27.42 -13.68
N PRO A 243 11.57 -26.17 -14.13
CA PRO A 243 10.73 -25.87 -15.31
C PRO A 243 11.31 -26.33 -16.65
N GLN A 244 12.53 -26.86 -16.64
CA GLN A 244 13.16 -27.48 -17.80
C GLN A 244 12.62 -28.89 -18.13
N PHE A 245 11.81 -29.47 -17.25
CA PHE A 245 11.13 -30.75 -17.47
C PHE A 245 9.62 -30.54 -17.61
N ASP A 246 9.00 -31.22 -18.57
CA ASP A 246 7.54 -31.17 -18.79
C ASP A 246 6.76 -31.78 -17.61
N GLU A 247 7.32 -32.82 -17.00
CA GLU A 247 6.79 -33.46 -15.79
C GLU A 247 7.79 -33.29 -14.62
N PRO A 248 7.30 -33.20 -13.37
CA PRO A 248 8.17 -33.12 -12.21
C PRO A 248 9.19 -34.29 -12.20
N PRO A 249 10.49 -34.00 -12.21
CA PRO A 249 11.49 -35.06 -12.26
C PRO A 249 11.41 -35.92 -10.98
N LYS A 250 11.87 -37.17 -11.11
CA LYS A 250 12.00 -38.07 -9.95
C LYS A 250 12.91 -37.46 -8.86
N GLU A 251 13.93 -36.73 -9.28
CA GLU A 251 14.89 -36.05 -8.41
C GLU A 251 15.00 -34.59 -8.85
N SER A 252 14.58 -33.68 -7.99
CA SER A 252 14.70 -32.23 -8.23
C SER A 252 16.15 -31.77 -8.05
N TYR A 253 16.56 -30.72 -8.76
CA TYR A 253 17.86 -30.10 -8.49
C TYR A 253 17.96 -29.54 -7.06
N CYS A 254 16.83 -29.17 -6.44
CA CYS A 254 16.80 -28.75 -5.05
C CYS A 254 17.20 -29.88 -4.08
N GLU A 255 16.93 -31.15 -4.43
CA GLU A 255 17.42 -32.30 -3.65
C GLU A 255 18.96 -32.36 -3.69
N GLN A 256 19.58 -32.04 -4.83
CA GLN A 256 21.04 -31.95 -4.96
C GLN A 256 21.63 -30.84 -4.07
N ILE A 257 21.00 -29.65 -4.04
CA ILE A 257 21.43 -28.55 -3.16
C ILE A 257 21.41 -28.99 -1.69
N ILE A 258 20.37 -29.72 -1.27
CA ILE A 258 20.25 -30.26 0.10
C ILE A 258 21.37 -31.28 0.36
N MET A 259 21.63 -32.21 -0.56
CA MET A 259 22.71 -33.20 -0.40
C MET A 259 24.08 -32.53 -0.26
N ASP A 260 24.38 -31.56 -1.13
CA ASP A 260 25.66 -30.84 -1.13
C ASP A 260 25.83 -30.02 0.14
N HIS A 261 24.77 -29.34 0.59
CA HIS A 261 24.80 -28.58 1.84
C HIS A 261 25.09 -29.48 3.04
N LEU A 262 24.44 -30.64 3.11
CA LEU A 262 24.61 -31.60 4.20
C LEU A 262 25.89 -32.45 4.08
N GLY A 263 26.67 -32.28 3.01
CA GLY A 263 27.86 -33.09 2.74
C GLY A 263 27.55 -34.58 2.52
N LEU A 264 26.32 -34.91 2.10
CA LEU A 264 25.86 -36.29 1.94
C LEU A 264 26.57 -36.96 0.76
N ARG A 265 27.28 -38.05 1.02
CA ARG A 265 27.87 -38.92 -0.01
C ARG A 265 27.16 -40.27 -0.01
N LEU A 266 26.65 -40.64 -1.18
CA LEU A 266 25.98 -41.92 -1.43
C LEU A 266 26.94 -42.84 -2.19
N ASN A 267 27.35 -43.94 -1.55
CA ASN A 267 28.33 -44.91 -2.04
C ASN A 267 27.74 -46.35 -2.05
N ASN A 268 26.41 -46.47 -2.15
CA ASN A 268 25.66 -47.73 -2.04
C ASN A 268 25.82 -48.44 -0.69
N ALA A 269 26.02 -47.68 0.39
CA ALA A 269 26.02 -48.23 1.74
C ALA A 269 24.59 -48.60 2.18
N PRO A 270 24.40 -49.54 3.14
CA PRO A 270 23.09 -50.05 3.53
C PRO A 270 22.02 -48.99 3.85
N ALA A 271 22.39 -47.87 4.49
CA ALA A 271 21.43 -46.80 4.80
C ALA A 271 21.19 -45.78 3.67
N ASP A 272 21.91 -45.85 2.54
CA ASP A 272 21.88 -44.81 1.50
C ASP A 272 20.50 -44.59 0.89
N SER A 273 19.75 -45.67 0.69
CA SER A 273 18.37 -45.58 0.19
C SER A 273 17.48 -44.82 1.17
N TRP A 274 17.60 -45.10 2.46
CA TRP A 274 16.86 -44.40 3.51
C TRP A 274 17.29 -42.93 3.61
N ARG A 275 18.60 -42.63 3.60
CA ARG A 275 19.13 -41.26 3.63
C ARG A 275 18.68 -40.43 2.41
N LYS A 276 18.69 -41.03 1.22
CA LYS A 276 18.12 -40.40 0.01
C LYS A 276 16.63 -40.12 0.17
N GLY A 277 15.88 -41.05 0.76
CA GLY A 277 14.48 -40.85 1.11
C GLY A 277 14.25 -39.68 2.09
N VAL A 278 15.12 -39.52 3.10
CA VAL A 278 15.08 -38.38 4.03
C VAL A 278 15.24 -37.06 3.27
N VAL A 279 16.23 -36.95 2.37
CA VAL A 279 16.45 -35.74 1.57
C VAL A 279 15.24 -35.42 0.69
N SER A 280 14.72 -36.42 -0.02
CA SER A 280 13.58 -36.23 -0.92
C SER A 280 12.33 -35.76 -0.16
N TRP A 281 12.09 -36.31 1.02
CA TRP A 281 10.98 -35.89 1.88
C TRP A 281 11.20 -34.51 2.49
N THR A 282 12.44 -34.19 2.89
CA THR A 282 12.82 -32.86 3.38
C THR A 282 12.49 -31.80 2.32
N TRP A 283 12.86 -32.05 1.06
CA TRP A 283 12.52 -31.20 -0.06
C TRP A 283 11.00 -31.08 -0.25
N ARG A 284 10.33 -32.19 -0.55
CA ARG A 284 8.95 -32.19 -1.06
C ARG A 284 7.90 -31.83 -0.01
N ILE A 285 8.13 -32.19 1.26
CA ILE A 285 7.12 -32.07 2.32
C ILE A 285 7.36 -30.83 3.21
N LYS A 286 8.62 -30.38 3.33
CA LYS A 286 8.98 -29.26 4.22
C LYS A 286 9.50 -28.06 3.44
N VAL A 287 10.65 -28.17 2.79
CA VAL A 287 11.38 -27.02 2.20
C VAL A 287 10.59 -26.39 1.05
N LEU A 288 10.09 -27.17 0.09
CA LEU A 288 9.29 -26.66 -1.03
C LEU A 288 8.03 -25.94 -0.54
N MET A 289 7.26 -26.54 0.37
CA MET A 289 6.03 -25.94 0.90
C MET A 289 6.29 -24.63 1.65
N HIS A 290 7.37 -24.58 2.43
CA HIS A 290 7.79 -23.39 3.15
C HIS A 290 8.21 -22.28 2.19
N LEU A 291 9.12 -22.57 1.26
CA LEU A 291 9.65 -21.59 0.31
C LEU A 291 8.62 -21.17 -0.74
N GLU A 292 7.70 -22.04 -1.16
CA GLU A 292 6.58 -21.65 -2.04
C GLU A 292 5.72 -20.59 -1.37
N THR A 293 5.35 -20.81 -0.09
CA THR A 293 4.55 -19.81 0.66
C THR A 293 5.29 -18.49 0.78
N GLU A 294 6.57 -18.54 1.13
CA GLU A 294 7.41 -17.36 1.31
C GLU A 294 7.58 -16.58 0.00
N LEU A 295 8.01 -17.26 -1.08
CA LEU A 295 8.29 -16.65 -2.37
C LEU A 295 7.01 -16.10 -3.03
N MET A 296 5.88 -16.80 -2.89
CA MET A 296 4.58 -16.29 -3.33
C MET A 296 4.21 -15.00 -2.56
N GLY A 297 4.50 -14.96 -1.25
CA GLY A 297 4.38 -13.75 -0.45
C GLY A 297 5.24 -12.61 -0.98
N THR A 298 6.51 -12.87 -1.29
CA THR A 298 7.43 -11.88 -1.86
C THR A 298 6.96 -11.36 -3.22
N VAL A 299 6.51 -12.23 -4.12
CA VAL A 299 5.96 -11.81 -5.43
C VAL A 299 4.70 -10.96 -5.24
N ARG A 300 3.83 -11.34 -4.30
CA ARG A 300 2.62 -10.59 -3.98
C ARG A 300 2.97 -9.20 -3.44
N GLU A 301 3.83 -9.10 -2.44
CA GLU A 301 4.26 -7.82 -1.86
C GLU A 301 4.85 -6.89 -2.92
N ARG A 302 5.75 -7.42 -3.77
CA ARG A 302 6.32 -6.65 -4.89
C ARG A 302 5.24 -6.17 -5.86
N ALA A 303 4.30 -7.03 -6.20
CA ALA A 303 3.23 -6.70 -7.13
C ALA A 303 2.28 -5.63 -6.56
N GLU A 304 1.93 -5.75 -5.27
CA GLU A 304 1.10 -4.78 -4.56
C GLU A 304 1.81 -3.41 -4.48
N ASP A 305 3.09 -3.38 -4.10
CA ASP A 305 3.88 -2.14 -4.03
C ASP A 305 3.95 -1.41 -5.38
N GLU A 306 4.20 -2.13 -6.47
CA GLU A 306 4.23 -1.54 -7.81
C GLU A 306 2.86 -0.94 -8.19
N ALA A 307 1.78 -1.69 -7.96
CA ALA A 307 0.42 -1.25 -8.24
C ALA A 307 0.03 -0.03 -7.39
N ILE A 308 0.33 -0.04 -6.09
CA ILE A 308 0.10 1.08 -5.16
C ILE A 308 0.88 2.33 -5.61
N ASN A 309 2.10 2.18 -6.12
CA ASN A 309 2.86 3.30 -6.67
C ASN A 309 2.22 3.88 -7.95
N VAL A 310 1.61 3.05 -8.80
CA VAL A 310 0.80 3.52 -9.94
C VAL A 310 -0.43 4.29 -9.45
N PHE A 311 -1.15 3.74 -8.46
CA PHE A 311 -2.33 4.38 -7.85
C PHE A 311 -1.98 5.74 -7.23
N ALA A 312 -0.85 5.82 -6.54
CA ALA A 312 -0.34 7.06 -5.96
C ALA A 312 -0.07 8.14 -7.02
N ARG A 313 0.56 7.78 -8.15
CA ARG A 313 0.77 8.70 -9.28
C ARG A 313 -0.55 9.17 -9.89
N ASN A 314 -1.47 8.24 -10.14
CA ASN A 314 -2.78 8.57 -10.71
C ASN A 314 -3.58 9.49 -9.77
N LEU A 315 -3.54 9.26 -8.45
CA LEU A 315 -4.17 10.14 -7.48
C LEU A 315 -3.52 11.52 -7.45
N HIS A 316 -2.19 11.59 -7.46
CA HIS A 316 -1.45 12.85 -7.52
C HIS A 316 -1.89 13.68 -8.73
N ASP A 317 -1.95 13.08 -9.91
CA ASP A 317 -2.34 13.78 -11.14
C ASP A 317 -3.80 14.27 -11.10
N LEU A 318 -4.71 13.49 -10.49
CA LEU A 318 -6.09 13.90 -10.27
C LEU A 318 -6.21 15.10 -9.31
N LEU A 319 -5.44 15.10 -8.22
CA LEU A 319 -5.46 16.17 -7.21
C LEU A 319 -4.79 17.45 -7.71
N MET A 320 -3.76 17.33 -8.55
CA MET A 320 -3.00 18.45 -9.10
C MET A 320 -3.54 18.94 -10.45
N ALA A 321 -4.66 18.40 -10.91
CA ALA A 321 -5.34 18.88 -12.11
C ALA A 321 -5.69 20.37 -11.98
N ALA A 322 -5.52 21.11 -13.08
CA ALA A 322 -5.73 22.55 -13.06
C ALA A 322 -7.19 22.89 -12.72
N PRO A 323 -7.44 23.74 -11.70
CA PRO A 323 -8.80 24.17 -11.36
C PRO A 323 -9.35 25.08 -12.45
N ALA A 324 -10.61 24.88 -12.86
CA ALA A 324 -11.28 25.79 -13.80
C ALA A 324 -11.66 27.13 -13.16
N GLY A 325 -11.62 27.19 -11.82
CA GLY A 325 -11.80 28.40 -11.03
C GLY A 325 -13.27 28.73 -10.72
N LEU A 326 -13.48 29.97 -10.27
CA LEU A 326 -14.76 30.48 -9.78
C LEU A 326 -15.72 30.79 -10.94
N ARG A 327 -16.21 29.75 -11.62
CA ARG A 327 -17.11 29.84 -12.79
C ARG A 327 -18.36 29.01 -12.56
N ALA A 328 -19.53 29.52 -12.93
CA ALA A 328 -20.78 28.79 -12.79
C ALA A 328 -20.74 27.50 -13.61
N THR A 329 -21.00 26.36 -12.96
CA THR A 329 -20.73 25.03 -13.53
C THR A 329 -21.95 24.13 -13.39
N MET A 330 -22.33 23.45 -14.47
CA MET A 330 -23.30 22.36 -14.46
C MET A 330 -22.57 21.02 -14.42
N GLY A 331 -22.88 20.18 -13.43
CA GLY A 331 -22.46 18.79 -13.38
C GLY A 331 -23.53 17.89 -14.00
N LEU A 332 -23.12 17.06 -14.96
CA LEU A 332 -23.89 15.97 -15.53
C LEU A 332 -23.27 14.66 -15.09
N ASP A 333 -23.98 13.92 -14.25
CA ASP A 333 -23.63 12.56 -13.84
C ASP A 333 -24.40 11.56 -14.74
N PRO A 334 -23.73 10.95 -15.74
CA PRO A 334 -24.37 10.12 -16.75
C PRO A 334 -25.13 8.92 -16.18
N GLY A 335 -26.11 8.44 -16.94
CA GLY A 335 -26.86 7.24 -16.61
C GLY A 335 -27.85 6.88 -17.70
N LEU A 336 -28.10 5.59 -17.88
CA LEU A 336 -29.07 5.08 -18.85
C LEU A 336 -30.47 5.03 -18.23
N ARG A 337 -30.83 3.89 -17.63
CA ARG A 337 -32.17 3.64 -17.08
C ARG A 337 -32.55 4.61 -15.95
N THR A 338 -31.60 5.03 -15.14
CA THR A 338 -31.80 5.95 -14.00
C THR A 338 -31.75 7.42 -14.41
N GLY A 339 -31.55 7.72 -15.69
CA GLY A 339 -31.37 9.07 -16.20
C GLY A 339 -30.00 9.67 -15.88
N VAL A 340 -29.77 10.86 -16.45
CA VAL A 340 -28.62 11.71 -16.17
C VAL A 340 -29.00 12.68 -15.07
N LYS A 341 -28.19 12.73 -14.01
CA LYS A 341 -28.42 13.59 -12.85
C LYS A 341 -27.73 14.92 -13.13
N VAL A 342 -28.46 16.01 -12.90
CA VAL A 342 -28.03 17.37 -13.19
C VAL A 342 -27.91 18.14 -11.88
N ALA A 343 -26.79 18.81 -11.69
CA ALA A 343 -26.60 19.79 -10.63
C ALA A 343 -25.99 21.06 -11.22
N VAL A 344 -26.46 22.23 -10.79
CA VAL A 344 -25.85 23.52 -11.15
C VAL A 344 -25.29 24.14 -9.90
N VAL A 345 -24.00 24.45 -9.91
CA VAL A 345 -23.33 25.22 -8.87
C VAL A 345 -22.94 26.59 -9.40
N ASP A 346 -23.06 27.62 -8.56
CA ASP A 346 -22.57 28.95 -8.90
C ASP A 346 -21.04 29.04 -8.83
N ALA A 347 -20.48 30.21 -9.10
CA ALA A 347 -19.04 30.46 -9.06
C ALA A 347 -18.37 30.14 -7.71
N THR A 348 -19.12 30.11 -6.61
CA THR A 348 -18.62 29.78 -5.27
C THR A 348 -18.73 28.29 -4.94
N GLY A 349 -19.34 27.49 -5.83
CA GLY A 349 -19.63 26.08 -5.60
C GLY A 349 -20.91 25.84 -4.80
N LYS A 350 -21.73 26.86 -4.58
CA LYS A 350 -23.05 26.72 -3.94
C LYS A 350 -24.02 26.07 -4.93
N LEU A 351 -24.74 25.05 -4.48
CA LEU A 351 -25.79 24.40 -5.26
C LEU A 351 -26.97 25.36 -5.46
N VAL A 352 -27.36 25.58 -6.72
CA VAL A 352 -28.45 26.51 -7.08
C VAL A 352 -29.60 25.84 -7.83
N ALA A 353 -29.38 24.68 -8.44
CA ALA A 353 -30.43 23.88 -9.07
C ALA A 353 -30.02 22.42 -9.20
N THR A 354 -31.00 21.53 -9.26
CA THR A 354 -30.83 20.11 -9.58
C THR A 354 -32.00 19.61 -10.43
N ASP A 355 -31.77 18.58 -11.24
CA ASP A 355 -32.82 17.88 -11.98
C ASP A 355 -32.37 16.45 -12.34
N THR A 356 -33.29 15.61 -12.78
CA THR A 356 -33.00 14.28 -13.35
C THR A 356 -33.63 14.20 -14.74
N ILE A 357 -32.79 14.12 -15.77
CA ILE A 357 -33.22 14.12 -17.17
C ILE A 357 -33.01 12.74 -17.81
N TYR A 358 -33.78 12.43 -18.85
CA TYR A 358 -33.78 11.12 -19.50
C TYR A 358 -33.45 11.20 -21.00
N PRO A 359 -32.23 11.68 -21.37
CA PRO A 359 -31.87 11.88 -22.78
C PRO A 359 -31.76 10.57 -23.57
N HIS A 360 -31.46 9.46 -22.89
CA HIS A 360 -31.15 8.17 -23.53
C HIS A 360 -32.33 7.19 -23.61
N THR A 361 -33.50 7.55 -23.06
CA THR A 361 -34.69 6.68 -23.00
C THR A 361 -35.91 7.32 -23.68
N GLY A 362 -35.69 8.03 -24.79
CA GLY A 362 -36.76 8.62 -25.61
C GLY A 362 -37.27 10.00 -25.18
N GLN A 363 -36.71 10.62 -24.14
CA GLN A 363 -37.10 11.98 -23.69
C GLN A 363 -36.05 13.05 -24.03
N ALA A 364 -35.25 12.82 -25.08
CA ALA A 364 -34.14 13.71 -25.48
C ALA A 364 -34.56 15.17 -25.69
N ALA A 365 -35.69 15.44 -26.36
CA ALA A 365 -36.16 16.80 -26.60
C ALA A 365 -36.52 17.54 -25.31
N LYS A 366 -37.19 16.86 -24.37
CA LYS A 366 -37.52 17.43 -23.04
C LYS A 366 -36.25 17.70 -22.24
N ALA A 367 -35.33 16.73 -22.21
CA ALA A 367 -34.03 16.88 -21.57
C ALA A 367 -33.23 18.08 -22.13
N ALA A 368 -33.24 18.27 -23.45
CA ALA A 368 -32.54 19.36 -24.12
C ALA A 368 -33.07 20.73 -23.70
N MET A 369 -34.40 20.90 -23.67
CA MET A 369 -35.04 22.13 -23.18
C MET A 369 -34.69 22.42 -21.73
N THR A 370 -34.71 21.41 -20.85
CA THR A 370 -34.33 21.56 -19.43
C THR A 370 -32.89 22.02 -19.28
N VAL A 371 -31.95 21.36 -19.96
CA VAL A 371 -30.51 21.73 -19.89
C VAL A 371 -30.29 23.15 -20.39
N ALA A 372 -30.89 23.52 -21.52
CA ALA A 372 -30.77 24.88 -22.07
C ALA A 372 -31.33 25.93 -21.09
N ALA A 373 -32.51 25.68 -20.51
CA ALA A 373 -33.14 26.58 -19.56
C ALA A 373 -32.28 26.76 -18.29
N LEU A 374 -31.68 25.68 -17.76
CA LEU A 374 -30.77 25.76 -16.61
C LEU A 374 -29.48 26.52 -16.94
N CYS A 375 -28.90 26.28 -18.12
CA CYS A 375 -27.73 27.01 -18.58
C CYS A 375 -27.97 28.52 -18.68
N GLU A 376 -29.07 28.93 -19.31
CA GLU A 376 -29.44 30.35 -19.45
C GLU A 376 -29.79 30.99 -18.11
N LYS A 377 -30.62 30.32 -17.29
CA LYS A 377 -31.09 30.87 -16.01
C LYS A 377 -29.95 31.13 -15.02
N HIS A 378 -28.94 30.26 -15.00
CA HIS A 378 -27.85 30.31 -14.04
C HIS A 378 -26.54 30.82 -14.63
N ASN A 379 -26.55 31.33 -15.87
CA ASN A 379 -25.37 31.79 -16.61
C ASN A 379 -24.23 30.77 -16.55
N VAL A 380 -24.55 29.50 -16.81
CA VAL A 380 -23.57 28.42 -16.76
C VAL A 380 -22.49 28.69 -17.79
N GLU A 381 -21.23 28.62 -17.35
CA GLU A 381 -20.05 28.83 -18.20
C GLU A 381 -19.35 27.50 -18.53
N LEU A 382 -19.50 26.50 -17.67
CA LEU A 382 -18.84 25.21 -17.76
C LEU A 382 -19.83 24.07 -17.57
N VAL A 383 -19.64 22.97 -18.30
CA VAL A 383 -20.39 21.73 -18.11
C VAL A 383 -19.42 20.58 -17.84
N ALA A 384 -19.40 20.11 -16.60
CA ALA A 384 -18.64 18.94 -16.17
C ALA A 384 -19.44 17.67 -16.47
N ILE A 385 -18.90 16.75 -17.26
CA ILE A 385 -19.54 15.47 -17.58
C ILE A 385 -18.73 14.34 -16.97
N GLY A 386 -19.36 13.53 -16.11
CA GLY A 386 -18.73 12.33 -15.53
C GLY A 386 -18.28 11.34 -16.60
N ASN A 387 -17.15 10.66 -16.38
CA ASN A 387 -16.56 9.74 -17.34
C ASN A 387 -17.04 8.27 -17.20
N GLY A 388 -18.13 8.02 -16.48
CA GLY A 388 -18.69 6.68 -16.29
C GLY A 388 -19.60 6.17 -17.40
N THR A 389 -20.56 5.36 -16.98
CA THR A 389 -21.50 4.67 -17.87
C THR A 389 -22.37 5.68 -18.62
N ALA A 390 -22.42 5.56 -19.95
CA ALA A 390 -23.13 6.48 -20.85
C ALA A 390 -22.56 7.91 -20.94
N SER A 391 -21.29 8.10 -20.58
CA SER A 391 -20.59 9.39 -20.69
C SER A 391 -20.49 9.89 -22.14
N ARG A 392 -20.14 9.01 -23.09
CA ARG A 392 -20.04 9.34 -24.53
C ARG A 392 -21.39 9.77 -25.10
N GLU A 393 -22.46 9.09 -24.73
CA GLU A 393 -23.82 9.38 -25.13
C GLU A 393 -24.29 10.73 -24.55
N THR A 394 -23.96 11.00 -23.29
CA THR A 394 -24.27 12.26 -22.61
C THR A 394 -23.50 13.44 -23.19
N GLU A 395 -22.24 13.23 -23.55
CA GLU A 395 -21.41 14.20 -24.26
C GLU A 395 -21.98 14.54 -25.64
N ARG A 396 -22.39 13.53 -26.42
CA ARG A 396 -23.04 13.74 -27.73
C ARG A 396 -24.34 14.50 -27.57
N PHE A 397 -25.16 14.11 -26.60
CA PHE A 397 -26.40 14.80 -26.28
C PHE A 397 -26.16 16.28 -25.97
N TYR A 398 -25.17 16.61 -25.14
CA TYR A 398 -24.87 18.01 -24.81
C TYR A 398 -24.44 18.82 -26.04
N LEU A 399 -23.61 18.23 -26.93
CA LEU A 399 -23.24 18.89 -28.20
C LEU A 399 -24.46 19.19 -29.08
N ASP A 400 -25.45 18.29 -29.11
CA ASP A 400 -26.68 18.51 -29.86
C ASP A 400 -27.56 19.59 -29.21
N VAL A 401 -27.56 19.71 -27.87
CA VAL A 401 -28.18 20.84 -27.15
C VAL A 401 -27.54 22.16 -27.58
N GLN A 402 -26.21 22.24 -27.67
CA GLN A 402 -25.53 23.49 -28.10
C GLN A 402 -25.89 23.88 -29.54
N LYS A 403 -26.06 22.91 -30.45
CA LYS A 403 -26.51 23.18 -31.82
C LYS A 403 -27.96 23.68 -31.86
N GLN A 404 -28.83 23.09 -31.04
CA GLN A 404 -30.25 23.44 -31.01
C GLN A 404 -30.53 24.76 -30.30
N PHE A 405 -29.73 25.11 -29.29
CA PHE A 405 -29.89 26.29 -28.45
C PHE A 405 -28.61 27.15 -28.48
N PRO A 406 -28.45 28.05 -29.46
CA PRO A 406 -27.21 28.81 -29.67
C PRO A 406 -26.78 29.72 -28.50
N LYS A 407 -27.68 30.02 -27.56
CA LYS A 407 -27.36 30.76 -26.33
C LYS A 407 -26.58 29.92 -25.31
N VAL A 408 -26.62 28.59 -25.42
CA VAL A 408 -25.88 27.65 -24.56
C VAL A 408 -24.43 27.59 -25.03
N THR A 409 -23.61 28.51 -24.51
CA THR A 409 -22.20 28.67 -24.89
C THR A 409 -21.22 28.01 -23.91
N ALA A 410 -21.73 27.39 -22.85
CA ALA A 410 -20.90 26.76 -21.82
C ALA A 410 -19.96 25.71 -22.41
N GLN A 411 -18.72 25.68 -21.92
CA GLN A 411 -17.70 24.76 -22.40
C GLN A 411 -17.83 23.44 -21.66
N LYS A 412 -17.95 22.32 -22.40
CA LYS A 412 -17.94 20.99 -21.81
C LYS A 412 -16.52 20.56 -21.42
N VAL A 413 -16.41 19.83 -20.32
CA VAL A 413 -15.18 19.17 -19.87
C VAL A 413 -15.55 17.79 -19.33
N ILE A 414 -14.81 16.76 -19.75
CA ILE A 414 -14.94 15.42 -19.17
C ILE A 414 -14.17 15.37 -17.85
N VAL A 415 -14.82 14.89 -16.80
CA VAL A 415 -14.27 14.85 -15.44
C VAL A 415 -14.36 13.42 -14.92
N SER A 416 -13.34 12.99 -14.17
CA SER A 416 -13.38 11.71 -13.47
C SER A 416 -14.56 11.68 -12.50
N GLU A 417 -15.37 10.63 -12.51
CA GLU A 417 -16.41 10.39 -11.49
C GLU A 417 -15.90 9.53 -10.32
N ALA A 418 -14.61 9.17 -10.32
CA ALA A 418 -14.02 8.32 -9.29
C ALA A 418 -14.34 8.83 -7.88
N GLY A 419 -14.93 7.97 -7.06
CA GLY A 419 -15.34 8.30 -5.69
C GLY A 419 -16.61 9.16 -5.55
N ALA A 420 -17.24 9.64 -6.63
CA ALA A 420 -18.45 10.48 -6.53
C ALA A 420 -19.63 9.74 -5.89
N SER A 421 -19.77 8.44 -6.15
CA SER A 421 -20.76 7.57 -5.50
C SER A 421 -20.44 7.30 -4.02
N VAL A 422 -19.16 7.22 -3.67
CA VAL A 422 -18.72 7.07 -2.28
C VAL A 422 -18.98 8.37 -1.51
N TYR A 423 -18.69 9.52 -2.12
CA TYR A 423 -19.03 10.82 -1.58
C TYR A 423 -20.54 10.94 -1.36
N SER A 424 -21.37 10.64 -2.36
CA SER A 424 -22.81 10.88 -2.27
C SER A 424 -23.49 10.09 -1.15
N ALA A 425 -23.00 8.88 -0.87
CA ALA A 425 -23.44 8.03 0.23
C ALA A 425 -22.77 8.33 1.58
N SER A 426 -21.81 9.27 1.62
CA SER A 426 -21.08 9.59 2.85
C SER A 426 -21.91 10.43 3.83
N GLU A 427 -21.58 10.31 5.11
CA GLU A 427 -22.15 11.16 6.17
C GLU A 427 -21.88 12.65 5.92
N LEU A 428 -20.70 12.98 5.38
CA LEU A 428 -20.34 14.36 5.03
C LEU A 428 -21.29 14.93 3.97
N ALA A 429 -21.58 14.18 2.90
CA ALA A 429 -22.51 14.65 1.87
C ALA A 429 -23.95 14.74 2.39
N ALA A 430 -24.34 13.85 3.31
CA ALA A 430 -25.63 13.95 3.99
C ALA A 430 -25.75 15.21 4.87
N GLN A 431 -24.64 15.64 5.49
CA GLN A 431 -24.58 16.90 6.23
C GLN A 431 -24.56 18.13 5.31
N GLU A 432 -23.83 18.07 4.18
CA GLU A 432 -23.80 19.17 3.20
C GLU A 432 -25.14 19.34 2.48
N PHE A 433 -25.86 18.24 2.21
CA PHE A 433 -27.12 18.23 1.47
C PHE A 433 -28.18 17.28 2.08
N PRO A 434 -28.78 17.62 3.24
CA PRO A 434 -29.72 16.74 3.94
C PRO A 434 -30.97 16.41 3.11
N ASP A 435 -31.50 17.41 2.41
CA ASP A 435 -32.76 17.30 1.65
C ASP A 435 -32.56 16.80 0.21
N LEU A 436 -31.31 16.54 -0.20
CA LEU A 436 -31.00 16.11 -1.55
C LEU A 436 -30.87 14.59 -1.62
N ASP A 437 -31.52 13.98 -2.63
CA ASP A 437 -31.39 12.55 -2.91
C ASP A 437 -29.93 12.16 -3.18
N VAL A 438 -29.57 10.94 -2.76
CA VAL A 438 -28.20 10.41 -2.88
C VAL A 438 -27.72 10.42 -4.33
N SER A 439 -28.58 10.15 -5.30
CA SER A 439 -28.19 10.14 -6.72
C SER A 439 -27.80 11.52 -7.26
N LEU A 440 -28.37 12.60 -6.72
CA LEU A 440 -28.09 13.97 -7.15
C LEU A 440 -26.82 14.55 -6.52
N ARG A 441 -26.45 14.10 -5.31
CA ARG A 441 -25.21 14.53 -4.63
C ARG A 441 -23.96 14.21 -5.46
N GLY A 442 -23.97 13.11 -6.22
CA GLY A 442 -22.89 12.76 -7.14
C GLY A 442 -22.67 13.82 -8.22
N ALA A 443 -23.74 14.32 -8.84
CA ALA A 443 -23.67 15.39 -9.84
C ALA A 443 -23.12 16.70 -9.25
N VAL A 444 -23.43 17.01 -7.99
CA VAL A 444 -22.84 18.17 -7.29
C VAL A 444 -21.32 18.03 -7.17
N SER A 445 -20.84 16.83 -6.80
CA SER A 445 -19.41 16.55 -6.70
C SER A 445 -18.70 16.67 -8.05
N ILE A 446 -19.32 16.18 -9.13
CA ILE A 446 -18.77 16.33 -10.49
C ILE A 446 -18.62 17.81 -10.88
N ALA A 447 -19.63 18.64 -10.58
CA ALA A 447 -19.58 20.07 -10.87
C ALA A 447 -18.45 20.78 -10.09
N ARG A 448 -18.37 20.55 -8.77
CA ARG A 448 -17.37 21.16 -7.89
C ARG A 448 -15.95 20.71 -8.20
N ARG A 449 -15.77 19.45 -8.61
CA ARG A 449 -14.46 18.90 -8.98
C ARG A 449 -13.87 19.62 -10.20
N LEU A 450 -14.69 20.10 -11.14
CA LEU A 450 -14.17 20.92 -12.24
C LEU A 450 -13.70 22.30 -11.77
N GLN A 451 -14.41 22.91 -10.81
CA GLN A 451 -14.03 24.20 -10.25
C GLN A 451 -12.70 24.11 -9.51
N ASP A 452 -12.58 23.12 -8.61
CA ASP A 452 -11.38 22.84 -7.83
C ASP A 452 -11.28 21.33 -7.50
N PRO A 453 -10.46 20.57 -8.25
CA PRO A 453 -10.30 19.13 -8.04
C PRO A 453 -9.80 18.80 -6.63
N LEU A 454 -8.83 19.56 -6.12
CA LEU A 454 -8.22 19.31 -4.82
C LEU A 454 -9.23 19.51 -3.70
N ALA A 455 -9.95 20.62 -3.70
CA ALA A 455 -10.90 20.96 -2.63
C ALA A 455 -12.09 19.98 -2.56
N GLU A 456 -12.47 19.38 -3.68
CA GLU A 456 -13.58 18.42 -3.74
C GLU A 456 -13.11 16.97 -3.46
N LEU A 457 -11.99 16.53 -4.03
CA LEU A 457 -11.49 15.15 -3.86
C LEU A 457 -11.04 14.85 -2.43
N VAL A 458 -10.51 15.83 -1.69
CA VAL A 458 -10.11 15.66 -0.27
C VAL A 458 -11.28 15.31 0.67
N LYS A 459 -12.53 15.48 0.23
CA LYS A 459 -13.73 15.10 0.98
C LYS A 459 -13.96 13.59 1.01
N ILE A 460 -13.28 12.86 0.13
CA ILE A 460 -13.42 11.42 -0.06
C ILE A 460 -12.24 10.73 0.63
N ASP A 461 -12.49 9.55 1.21
CA ASP A 461 -11.39 8.68 1.64
C ASP A 461 -10.50 8.36 0.42
N PRO A 462 -9.19 8.69 0.44
CA PRO A 462 -8.32 8.54 -0.71
C PRO A 462 -8.32 7.13 -1.30
N LYS A 463 -8.41 6.08 -0.47
CA LYS A 463 -8.46 4.68 -0.94
C LYS A 463 -9.78 4.31 -1.62
N SER A 464 -10.80 5.15 -1.49
CA SER A 464 -12.09 4.99 -2.15
C SER A 464 -12.19 5.77 -3.46
N ILE A 465 -11.19 6.59 -3.78
CA ILE A 465 -11.04 7.18 -5.10
C ILE A 465 -10.47 6.09 -6.01
N GLY A 466 -11.28 5.62 -6.96
CA GLY A 466 -10.85 4.59 -7.92
C GLY A 466 -9.76 5.12 -8.84
N VAL A 467 -8.51 4.73 -8.60
CA VAL A 467 -7.31 5.20 -9.32
C VAL A 467 -6.56 4.09 -10.05
N GLY A 468 -7.07 2.86 -10.02
CA GLY A 468 -6.58 1.80 -10.90
C GLY A 468 -7.30 0.47 -10.75
N GLN A 469 -6.98 -0.47 -11.64
CA GLN A 469 -7.47 -1.83 -11.57
C GLN A 469 -6.85 -2.58 -10.38
N TYR A 470 -7.57 -3.54 -9.82
CA TYR A 470 -7.12 -4.35 -8.67
C TYR A 470 -6.84 -3.57 -7.37
N GLN A 471 -7.30 -2.33 -7.26
CA GLN A 471 -7.13 -1.51 -6.06
C GLN A 471 -7.73 -2.14 -4.79
N HIS A 472 -8.76 -2.97 -4.93
CA HIS A 472 -9.35 -3.71 -3.81
C HIS A 472 -8.62 -5.03 -3.50
N ASP A 473 -7.72 -5.47 -4.38
CA ASP A 473 -7.00 -6.74 -4.28
C ASP A 473 -5.60 -6.57 -3.63
N VAL A 474 -5.12 -5.33 -3.47
CA VAL A 474 -3.87 -5.01 -2.77
C VAL A 474 -4.07 -4.81 -1.26
N SER A 475 -2.98 -4.77 -0.48
CA SER A 475 -2.99 -4.42 0.94
C SER A 475 -3.66 -3.05 1.18
N GLN A 476 -4.86 -3.08 1.77
CA GLN A 476 -5.65 -1.88 2.03
C GLN A 476 -4.99 -0.94 3.05
N THR A 477 -4.14 -1.48 3.93
CA THR A 477 -3.40 -0.70 4.92
C THR A 477 -2.27 0.08 4.25
N GLN A 478 -1.49 -0.57 3.40
CA GLN A 478 -0.42 0.08 2.65
C GLN A 478 -0.98 1.09 1.65
N LEU A 479 -2.06 0.73 0.96
CA LEU A 479 -2.78 1.62 0.05
C LEU A 479 -3.25 2.90 0.75
N ALA A 480 -3.95 2.77 1.89
CA ALA A 480 -4.43 3.92 2.66
C ALA A 480 -3.27 4.84 3.06
N ARG A 481 -2.21 4.29 3.67
CA ARG A 481 -1.02 5.05 4.07
C ARG A 481 -0.39 5.80 2.90
N LYS A 482 -0.22 5.13 1.75
CA LYS A 482 0.41 5.75 0.57
C LYS A 482 -0.44 6.85 -0.03
N LEU A 483 -1.75 6.61 -0.19
CA LEU A 483 -2.65 7.61 -0.79
C LEU A 483 -2.88 8.80 0.16
N ASP A 484 -2.95 8.57 1.47
CA ASP A 484 -3.01 9.66 2.46
C ASP A 484 -1.77 10.56 2.38
N ALA A 485 -0.57 9.98 2.21
CA ALA A 485 0.65 10.75 2.02
C ALA A 485 0.61 11.60 0.75
N VAL A 486 0.11 11.06 -0.37
CA VAL A 486 -0.08 11.82 -1.61
C VAL A 486 -1.04 13.00 -1.41
N VAL A 487 -2.16 12.79 -0.69
CA VAL A 487 -3.09 13.88 -0.40
C VAL A 487 -2.43 14.96 0.47
N GLU A 488 -1.67 14.57 1.50
CA GLU A 488 -0.92 15.51 2.33
C GLU A 488 0.07 16.33 1.49
N ASP A 489 0.83 15.68 0.62
CA ASP A 489 1.82 16.34 -0.25
C ASP A 489 1.15 17.34 -1.20
N CYS A 490 0.09 16.93 -1.91
CA CYS A 490 -0.67 17.81 -2.81
C CYS A 490 -1.25 19.03 -2.08
N VAL A 491 -1.91 18.83 -0.94
CA VAL A 491 -2.53 19.92 -0.17
C VAL A 491 -1.50 20.92 0.34
N ASN A 492 -0.35 20.44 0.85
CA ASN A 492 0.69 21.32 1.37
C ASN A 492 1.52 22.00 0.26
N ALA A 493 1.60 21.39 -0.93
CA ALA A 493 2.22 21.99 -2.11
C ALA A 493 1.40 23.17 -2.66
N VAL A 494 0.07 23.00 -2.76
CA VAL A 494 -0.86 24.05 -3.22
C VAL A 494 -1.08 25.11 -2.14
N GLY A 495 -1.24 24.68 -0.89
CA GLY A 495 -1.67 25.52 0.22
C GLY A 495 -3.19 25.67 0.27
N VAL A 496 -3.71 26.20 1.38
CA VAL A 496 -5.15 26.33 1.63
C VAL A 496 -5.50 27.73 2.11
N ASP A 497 -6.59 28.30 1.64
CA ASP A 497 -7.09 29.57 2.17
C ASP A 497 -7.89 29.35 3.46
N LEU A 498 -7.41 29.90 4.57
CA LEU A 498 -8.05 29.75 5.88
C LEU A 498 -9.48 30.29 5.94
N ASN A 499 -9.87 31.18 5.05
CA ASN A 499 -11.19 31.80 5.07
C ASN A 499 -12.23 31.05 4.25
N THR A 500 -11.81 30.11 3.40
CA THR A 500 -12.71 29.37 2.49
C THR A 500 -12.55 27.85 2.57
N ALA A 501 -11.39 27.36 3.02
CA ALA A 501 -11.10 25.93 3.08
C ALA A 501 -12.08 25.18 3.99
N SER A 502 -12.56 24.04 3.51
CA SER A 502 -13.46 23.16 4.26
C SER A 502 -12.71 22.41 5.38
N VAL A 503 -13.44 21.85 6.35
CA VAL A 503 -12.85 20.99 7.40
C VAL A 503 -12.05 19.82 6.80
N PRO A 504 -12.55 19.07 5.79
CA PRO A 504 -11.76 18.02 5.15
C PRO A 504 -10.43 18.52 4.56
N LEU A 505 -10.43 19.66 3.88
CA LEU A 505 -9.22 20.23 3.28
C LEU A 505 -8.22 20.67 4.36
N LEU A 506 -8.69 21.37 5.40
CA LEU A 506 -7.85 21.78 6.53
C LEU A 506 -7.24 20.59 7.28
N THR A 507 -7.96 19.46 7.37
CA THR A 507 -7.46 18.25 8.03
C THR A 507 -6.24 17.64 7.33
N ARG A 508 -6.02 17.97 6.04
CA ARG A 508 -4.87 17.49 5.25
C ARG A 508 -3.66 18.42 5.32
N VAL A 509 -3.77 19.55 6.01
CA VAL A 509 -2.65 20.48 6.22
C VAL A 509 -1.70 19.91 7.28
N ALA A 510 -0.39 20.01 7.01
CA ALA A 510 0.65 19.56 7.93
C ALA A 510 0.44 20.12 9.35
N GLY A 511 0.38 19.22 10.33
CA GLY A 511 0.22 19.55 11.75
C GLY A 511 -1.21 19.92 12.18
N LEU A 512 -2.21 19.83 11.30
CA LEU A 512 -3.62 19.96 11.68
C LEU A 512 -4.28 18.59 11.86
N THR A 513 -5.12 18.50 12.89
CA THR A 513 -6.01 17.36 13.12
C THR A 513 -7.44 17.74 12.74
N ARG A 514 -8.33 16.76 12.60
CA ARG A 514 -9.76 17.00 12.32
C ARG A 514 -10.39 17.98 13.32
N MET A 515 -10.06 17.84 14.61
CA MET A 515 -10.55 18.72 15.66
C MET A 515 -10.01 20.15 15.53
N MET A 516 -8.73 20.31 15.19
CA MET A 516 -8.16 21.64 14.93
C MET A 516 -8.80 22.29 13.70
N ALA A 517 -9.03 21.51 12.63
CA ALA A 517 -9.73 21.99 11.44
C ALA A 517 -11.15 22.48 11.75
N GLN A 518 -11.92 21.72 12.53
CA GLN A 518 -13.24 22.15 13.01
C GLN A 518 -13.16 23.46 13.82
N ASN A 519 -12.20 23.56 14.74
CA ASN A 519 -12.03 24.76 15.55
C ASN A 519 -11.62 26.00 14.71
N ILE A 520 -10.85 25.82 13.63
CA ILE A 520 -10.52 26.91 12.70
C ILE A 520 -11.78 27.43 12.01
N VAL A 521 -12.64 26.51 11.53
CA VAL A 521 -13.91 26.89 10.89
C VAL A 521 -14.86 27.56 11.89
N ALA A 522 -15.05 26.98 13.08
CA ALA A 522 -15.86 27.59 14.13
C ALA A 522 -15.35 28.99 14.52
N TRP A 523 -14.03 29.15 14.64
CA TRP A 523 -13.43 30.44 14.98
C TRP A 523 -13.76 31.51 13.93
N ARG A 524 -13.65 31.21 12.63
CA ARG A 524 -13.97 32.20 11.58
C ARG A 524 -15.48 32.46 11.44
N ASP A 525 -16.31 31.47 11.76
CA ASP A 525 -17.77 31.65 11.77
C ASP A 525 -18.20 32.58 12.90
N GLU A 526 -17.55 32.48 14.07
CA GLU A 526 -17.83 33.32 15.24
C GLU A 526 -17.16 34.71 15.21
N ASN A 527 -15.92 34.79 14.71
CA ASN A 527 -15.07 35.99 14.81
C ASN A 527 -14.88 36.71 13.47
N GLY A 528 -15.44 36.18 12.38
CA GLY A 528 -15.21 36.65 11.03
C GLY A 528 -13.87 36.18 10.44
N GLN A 529 -13.53 36.73 9.27
CA GLN A 529 -12.35 36.30 8.50
C GLN A 529 -11.03 36.51 9.25
N PHE A 530 -10.12 35.55 9.12
CA PHE A 530 -8.73 35.69 9.53
C PHE A 530 -8.07 36.82 8.70
N GLN A 531 -7.44 37.76 9.40
CA GLN A 531 -6.70 38.90 8.86
C GLN A 531 -5.19 38.62 8.78
N ASN A 532 -4.69 37.77 9.69
CA ASN A 532 -3.30 37.34 9.71
C ASN A 532 -3.16 35.94 10.29
N ARG A 533 -2.06 35.26 9.97
CA ARG A 533 -1.77 33.90 10.46
C ARG A 533 -1.68 33.84 11.98
N GLN A 534 -1.21 34.90 12.65
CA GLN A 534 -1.04 34.93 14.11
C GLN A 534 -2.37 34.71 14.86
N GLN A 535 -3.50 35.03 14.25
CA GLN A 535 -4.82 34.75 14.81
C GLN A 535 -5.12 33.25 14.94
N LEU A 536 -4.41 32.36 14.23
CA LEU A 536 -4.50 30.91 14.46
C LEU A 536 -4.11 30.51 15.88
N LEU A 537 -3.24 31.27 16.56
CA LEU A 537 -2.89 31.01 17.96
C LEU A 537 -4.04 31.31 18.95
N LYS A 538 -5.10 31.98 18.47
CA LYS A 538 -6.33 32.21 19.24
C LYS A 538 -7.34 31.06 19.08
N VAL A 539 -7.09 30.14 18.14
CA VAL A 539 -7.96 28.98 17.89
C VAL A 539 -7.73 27.94 18.97
N SER A 540 -8.83 27.46 19.57
CA SER A 540 -8.78 26.45 20.63
C SER A 540 -8.01 25.21 20.18
N ARG A 541 -7.14 24.69 21.07
CA ARG A 541 -6.30 23.50 20.86
C ARG A 541 -5.26 23.62 19.72
N LEU A 542 -5.10 24.78 19.10
CA LEU A 542 -4.03 25.04 18.13
C LEU A 542 -2.80 25.60 18.85
N GLY A 543 -1.91 24.70 19.29
CA GLY A 543 -0.70 25.07 20.02
C GLY A 543 0.45 25.60 19.13
N PRO A 544 1.52 26.15 19.74
CA PRO A 544 2.65 26.74 19.01
C PRO A 544 3.31 25.79 18.00
N LYS A 545 3.36 24.49 18.29
CA LYS A 545 3.95 23.49 17.37
C LYS A 545 3.06 23.25 16.15
N ALA A 546 1.75 23.07 16.35
CA ALA A 546 0.80 22.94 15.25
C ALA A 546 0.83 24.21 14.37
N PHE A 547 0.89 25.39 15.00
CA PHE A 547 1.08 26.65 14.29
C PHE A 547 2.37 26.69 13.45
N GLU A 548 3.51 26.26 14.01
CA GLU A 548 4.76 26.21 13.26
C GLU A 548 4.64 25.32 12.02
N GLN A 549 4.00 24.15 12.14
CA GLN A 549 3.81 23.21 11.03
C GLN A 549 2.85 23.74 9.95
N CYS A 550 1.70 24.29 10.34
CA CYS A 550 0.61 24.59 9.40
C CYS A 550 0.68 26.00 8.79
N ALA A 551 1.26 26.98 9.50
CA ALA A 551 1.09 28.40 9.19
C ALA A 551 1.50 28.77 7.76
N ALA A 552 2.48 28.08 7.19
CA ALA A 552 3.02 28.42 5.88
C ALA A 552 2.28 27.74 4.71
N SER A 553 1.56 26.65 4.97
CA SER A 553 0.58 26.04 4.05
C SER A 553 -0.76 26.80 4.08
N CYS A 554 -1.07 27.50 5.17
CA CYS A 554 -2.22 28.37 5.30
C CYS A 554 -1.98 29.73 4.60
N ALA A 555 -2.76 30.01 3.57
CA ALA A 555 -2.83 31.29 2.88
C ALA A 555 -4.00 32.14 3.41
N LEU A 556 -3.90 33.44 3.16
CA LEU A 556 -4.97 34.41 3.37
C LEU A 556 -5.15 35.15 2.05
N THR A 557 -6.19 34.84 1.31
CA THR A 557 -6.49 35.58 0.08
C THR A 557 -7.13 36.89 0.51
N MET A 558 -6.36 37.98 0.50
CA MET A 558 -6.96 39.31 0.60
C MET A 558 -7.71 39.58 -0.69
N VAL A 559 -8.99 39.95 -0.60
CA VAL A 559 -9.69 40.64 -1.68
C VAL A 559 -8.82 41.84 -2.06
N ILE A 560 -8.25 41.85 -3.26
CA ILE A 560 -7.42 42.95 -3.74
C ILE A 560 -8.33 44.16 -3.96
N THR A 561 -8.55 44.96 -2.92
CA THR A 561 -8.88 46.37 -3.08
C THR A 561 -7.57 47.12 -3.29
N ARG A 562 -7.56 47.97 -4.33
CA ARG A 562 -6.45 48.88 -4.65
C ARG A 562 -5.93 49.50 -3.33
N TRP A 563 -4.61 49.38 -3.09
CA TRP A 563 -3.85 49.92 -1.94
C TRP A 563 -3.61 48.99 -0.73
N THR A 564 -2.92 47.85 -0.94
CA THR A 564 -1.88 47.36 -0.01
C THR A 564 -1.01 46.30 -0.72
N ARG A 565 0.31 46.52 -0.80
CA ARG A 565 1.25 45.48 -1.23
C ARG A 565 1.60 44.59 -0.02
N LEU A 566 1.38 43.28 -0.20
CA LEU A 566 1.82 42.12 0.60
C LEU A 566 1.03 41.77 1.88
N PRO A 567 0.30 40.63 1.84
CA PRO A 567 0.68 39.46 2.65
C PRO A 567 0.52 38.10 1.92
N SER A 568 0.65 38.04 0.59
CA SER A 568 0.45 36.82 -0.21
C SER A 568 1.65 35.85 -0.27
N THR A 569 2.74 36.10 0.47
CA THR A 569 3.98 35.30 0.30
C THR A 569 4.09 34.13 1.28
N ARG A 570 4.52 32.98 0.76
CA ARG A 570 4.71 31.72 1.49
C ARG A 570 5.94 31.68 2.43
N LYS A 571 6.43 32.83 2.93
CA LYS A 571 7.59 32.90 3.84
C LYS A 571 7.16 32.73 5.32
N PRO A 572 7.90 31.99 6.16
CA PRO A 572 7.61 31.87 7.59
C PRO A 572 7.84 33.18 8.35
N ILE A 573 7.06 33.44 9.40
CA ILE A 573 7.21 34.63 10.27
C ILE A 573 8.56 34.63 11.02
N ARG A 574 9.16 33.46 11.29
CA ARG A 574 10.48 33.36 11.93
C ARG A 574 11.59 34.09 11.17
N TRP A 575 11.47 34.20 9.84
CA TRP A 575 12.39 34.98 9.00
C TRP A 575 12.19 36.50 9.13
N TRP A 576 10.99 36.95 9.51
CA TRP A 576 10.69 38.37 9.67
C TRP A 576 11.30 38.94 10.96
N ASN A 577 11.36 38.15 12.04
CA ASN A 577 12.04 38.57 13.27
C ASN A 577 13.57 38.71 13.09
N ALA A 578 14.18 37.88 12.25
CA ALA A 578 15.60 38.00 11.89
C ALA A 578 15.86 39.21 10.98
N PHE A 579 14.96 39.49 10.02
CA PHE A 579 15.10 40.61 9.09
C PHE A 579 14.97 41.98 9.79
N TRP A 580 14.11 42.08 10.82
CA TRP A 580 13.96 43.30 11.62
C TRP A 580 15.09 43.51 12.65
N GLN A 581 15.69 42.46 13.20
CA GLN A 581 16.86 42.61 14.09
C GLN A 581 18.11 43.10 13.35
N GLN A 582 18.23 42.87 12.03
CA GLN A 582 19.37 43.33 11.23
C GLN A 582 19.24 44.79 10.74
N HIS A 583 18.02 45.33 10.65
CA HIS A 583 17.77 46.70 10.14
C HIS A 583 17.40 47.71 11.25
N SER A 584 17.56 47.34 12.52
CA SER A 584 17.41 48.24 13.68
C SER A 584 18.75 48.85 14.14
N ARG A 585 19.82 48.69 13.37
CA ARG A 585 21.12 49.36 13.53
C ARG A 585 21.55 49.98 12.21
N HIS A 586 20.87 51.04 11.79
CA HIS A 586 21.46 52.16 11.07
C HIS A 586 20.52 53.36 11.10
#